data_AF-A0A2N3PKK8-F1
#
_entry.id   AF-A0A2N3PKK8-F1
#
_cell.length_a   1.000
_cell.length_b   1.000
_cell.length_c   1.000
_cell.angle_alpha   90.00
_cell.angle_beta   90.00
_cell.angle_gamma   90.00
#
_symmetry.space_group_name_H-M   'P 1'
#
loop_
_entity.id
_entity.type
_entity.pdbx_description
1 polymer ?
#
loop_
_entity_poly.entity_id
_entity_poly.type
_entity_poly.pdbx_seq_one_letter_code
_entity_poly.pdbx_strand_id
1 'polypeptide(L)'
;MMWQMARVALCISGAFRGEDFIDNLRDIIGEFKSLKVDVFIASWDTYKVWMGLTGGIPGWFRIQYSKNIVDIAPQEFVANNSEFKERCPNIYKILNRECGKKITNEMLKKIKKLPNVKGVCLSNEEEFSSKYPMKLDCKTSTKLAFNYSRILKLLLDYEKKNCFYYDYIIMVRPDIKYVKNFGISFLQTLSDKQLVIPTKRNNMSSHEYFALGKRYAMIEFLSVFYKAKQYRHLEFFKFFPSAILCCFNLDKAGAFNGSLNHILQAEYLKFLGLELINGRPIMPYFRISLNPKMVLLDKALEEDKKHWRDIGLRDFGYFFEVLRCEKILKSDTAKKRIKNQLSYKFGRAMVENSLFKLPFVLLKIKQEHQKDEALYRKLLSRYSNLKLPPLESYSDYQDALKCKNHLSYKLGEALIKAHKNWHKGGYIKLWFDIAKIKKEHKNKKAKNENG
;
A
#
# COMPACT_ATOMS: atom_id res chain seq x y z
N MET A 1 8.12 0.33 -43.25
CA MET A 1 8.68 -0.14 -41.96
C MET A 1 7.55 -0.10 -40.93
N MET A 2 6.99 -1.25 -40.56
CA MET A 2 5.95 -1.31 -39.52
C MET A 2 6.60 -0.86 -38.21
N TRP A 3 6.18 0.29 -37.67
CA TRP A 3 6.60 0.74 -36.34
C TRP A 3 6.18 -0.33 -35.33
N GLN A 4 7.13 -1.16 -34.87
CA GLN A 4 6.87 -2.11 -33.81
C GLN A 4 6.53 -1.29 -32.55
N MET A 5 5.34 -1.50 -31.99
CA MET A 5 4.93 -0.79 -30.78
C MET A 5 5.95 -1.05 -29.66
N ALA A 6 6.47 0.02 -29.07
CA ALA A 6 7.38 -0.06 -27.93
C ALA A 6 6.77 -0.89 -26.79
N ARG A 7 7.54 -1.84 -26.28
CA ARG A 7 7.13 -2.76 -25.21
C ARG A 7 7.55 -2.19 -23.87
N VAL A 8 6.58 -2.00 -22.97
CA VAL A 8 6.80 -1.41 -21.64
C VAL A 8 6.44 -2.43 -20.57
N ALA A 9 7.38 -2.71 -19.66
CA ALA A 9 7.13 -3.52 -18.47
C ALA A 9 6.85 -2.62 -17.25
N LEU A 10 5.76 -2.88 -16.54
CA LEU A 10 5.49 -2.31 -15.21
C LEU A 10 5.82 -3.33 -14.13
N CYS A 11 6.88 -3.04 -13.38
CA CYS A 11 7.43 -3.84 -12.30
C CYS A 11 6.98 -3.30 -10.94
N ILE A 12 6.02 -3.95 -10.28
CA ILE A 12 5.58 -3.56 -8.94
C ILE A 12 6.35 -4.38 -7.90
N SER A 13 7.13 -3.70 -7.05
CA SER A 13 8.02 -4.36 -6.09
C SER A 13 7.97 -3.74 -4.70
N GLY A 14 7.93 -4.57 -3.66
CA GLY A 14 7.94 -4.16 -2.25
C GLY A 14 6.82 -4.79 -1.42
N ALA A 15 6.83 -4.54 -0.11
CA ALA A 15 5.86 -5.12 0.80
C ALA A 15 4.45 -4.57 0.56
N PHE A 16 3.45 -5.45 0.51
CA PHE A 16 2.06 -5.04 0.54
C PHE A 16 1.67 -4.53 1.93
N ARG A 17 0.92 -3.43 1.99
CA ARG A 17 0.54 -2.75 3.23
C ARG A 17 -0.94 -2.38 3.23
N GLY A 18 -1.58 -2.57 4.39
CA GLY A 18 -3.00 -2.35 4.59
C GLY A 18 -3.87 -3.46 3.99
N GLU A 19 -5.13 -3.54 4.44
CA GLU A 19 -6.08 -4.56 3.96
C GLU A 19 -6.59 -4.28 2.52
N ASP A 20 -6.43 -3.05 2.03
CA ASP A 20 -6.86 -2.62 0.70
C ASP A 20 -5.75 -2.73 -0.36
N PHE A 21 -4.63 -3.41 -0.08
CA PHE A 21 -3.47 -3.42 -0.99
C PHE A 21 -3.78 -3.94 -2.41
N ILE A 22 -4.74 -4.86 -2.59
CA ILE A 22 -5.15 -5.36 -3.91
C ILE A 22 -5.86 -4.25 -4.71
N ASP A 23 -6.65 -3.41 -4.04
CA ASP A 23 -7.26 -2.24 -4.66
C ASP A 23 -6.19 -1.21 -5.03
N ASN A 24 -5.17 -1.00 -4.18
CA ASN A 24 -4.04 -0.13 -4.49
C ASN A 24 -3.24 -0.63 -5.71
N LEU A 25 -2.99 -1.94 -5.82
CA LEU A 25 -2.36 -2.53 -7.01
C LEU A 25 -3.18 -2.26 -8.28
N ARG A 26 -4.51 -2.39 -8.20
CA ARG A 26 -5.40 -2.09 -9.34
C ARG A 26 -5.34 -0.62 -9.73
N ASP A 27 -5.38 0.28 -8.75
CA ASP A 27 -5.30 1.72 -8.98
C ASP A 27 -3.94 2.08 -9.62
N ILE A 28 -2.82 1.50 -9.15
CA ILE A 28 -1.48 1.65 -9.76
C ILE A 28 -1.48 1.16 -11.21
N ILE A 29 -1.95 -0.06 -11.49
CA ILE A 29 -1.97 -0.60 -12.87
C ILE A 29 -2.82 0.29 -13.78
N GLY A 30 -3.94 0.81 -13.27
CA GLY A 30 -4.81 1.74 -14.00
C GLY A 30 -4.09 3.02 -14.45
N GLU A 31 -3.22 3.58 -13.60
CA GLU A 31 -2.44 4.79 -13.89
C GLU A 31 -1.52 4.61 -15.12
N PHE A 32 -1.04 3.39 -15.37
CA PHE A 32 -0.16 3.07 -16.50
C PHE A 32 -0.87 2.44 -17.70
N LYS A 33 -2.22 2.34 -17.67
CA LYS A 33 -3.01 1.70 -18.74
C LYS A 33 -2.72 2.30 -20.12
N SER A 34 -2.49 3.62 -20.21
CA SER A 34 -2.24 4.33 -21.47
C SER A 34 -0.95 3.89 -22.17
N LEU A 35 0.01 3.29 -21.44
CA LEU A 35 1.27 2.80 -21.99
C LEU A 35 1.20 1.34 -22.45
N LYS A 36 0.02 0.69 -22.36
CA LYS A 36 -0.19 -0.72 -22.71
C LYS A 36 0.83 -1.66 -22.05
N VAL A 37 1.06 -1.46 -20.75
CA VAL A 37 2.08 -2.19 -19.99
C VAL A 37 1.75 -3.66 -19.78
N ASP A 38 2.79 -4.50 -19.79
CA ASP A 38 2.78 -5.83 -19.18
C ASP A 38 3.23 -5.73 -17.72
N VAL A 39 2.50 -6.36 -16.80
CA VAL A 39 2.68 -6.15 -15.36
C VAL A 39 3.36 -7.36 -14.71
N PHE A 40 4.43 -7.08 -13.96
CA PHE A 40 5.13 -8.04 -13.12
C PHE A 40 5.04 -7.59 -11.66
N ILE A 41 4.86 -8.54 -10.74
CA ILE A 41 4.71 -8.23 -9.32
C ILE A 41 5.61 -9.12 -8.49
N ALA A 42 6.44 -8.54 -7.63
CA ALA A 42 7.28 -9.24 -6.67
C ALA A 42 7.06 -8.68 -5.26
N SER A 43 6.71 -9.54 -4.31
CA SER A 43 6.41 -9.16 -2.94
C SER A 43 6.74 -10.29 -1.96
N TRP A 44 6.41 -10.09 -0.70
CA TRP A 44 6.49 -11.10 0.35
C TRP A 44 5.23 -11.97 0.36
N ASP A 45 5.35 -13.18 0.92
CA ASP A 45 4.22 -14.07 1.22
C ASP A 45 3.32 -13.55 2.36
N THR A 46 3.65 -12.39 2.93
CA THR A 46 2.82 -11.64 3.88
C THR A 46 2.49 -10.24 3.38
N TYR A 47 1.35 -9.71 3.82
CA TYR A 47 1.06 -8.27 3.77
C TYR A 47 1.00 -7.70 5.19
N LYS A 48 1.45 -6.46 5.35
CA LYS A 48 1.51 -5.78 6.66
C LYS A 48 0.18 -5.14 6.98
N VAL A 49 -0.45 -5.57 8.07
CA VAL A 49 -1.63 -4.90 8.65
C VAL A 49 -1.23 -3.78 9.61
N TRP A 50 -0.04 -3.91 10.20
CA TRP A 50 0.59 -2.90 11.03
C TRP A 50 2.07 -2.80 10.65
N MET A 51 2.57 -1.59 10.43
CA MET A 51 3.90 -1.34 9.85
C MET A 51 4.99 -1.10 10.90
N GLY A 52 4.68 -1.31 12.18
CA GLY A 52 5.53 -0.82 13.26
C GLY A 52 5.39 0.69 13.43
N LEU A 53 6.28 1.31 14.21
CA LEU A 53 6.29 2.78 14.34
C LEU A 53 6.90 3.47 13.11
N THR A 54 7.49 2.77 12.14
CA THR A 54 8.15 3.42 10.98
C THR A 54 9.26 4.42 11.38
N GLY A 55 10.26 4.64 10.53
CA GLY A 55 11.33 5.61 10.83
C GLY A 55 10.96 7.03 10.40
N GLY A 56 11.59 8.04 11.03
CA GLY A 56 11.67 9.42 10.51
C GLY A 56 10.80 10.48 11.19
N ILE A 57 11.13 11.74 10.88
CA ILE A 57 10.37 12.96 11.25
C ILE A 57 9.25 13.12 10.21
N PRO A 58 7.98 13.41 10.60
CA PRO A 58 7.55 13.94 11.89
C PRO A 58 6.93 12.90 12.86
N GLY A 59 7.39 11.64 12.83
CA GLY A 59 6.94 10.58 13.73
C GLY A 59 5.90 9.63 13.11
N TRP A 60 5.79 8.44 13.70
CA TRP A 60 5.01 7.31 13.19
C TRP A 60 3.55 7.63 12.86
N PHE A 61 2.91 8.41 13.73
CA PHE A 61 1.49 8.67 13.68
C PHE A 61 1.13 9.53 12.47
N ARG A 62 1.92 10.58 12.21
CA ARG A 62 1.77 11.44 11.02
C ARG A 62 2.11 10.73 9.71
N ILE A 63 2.92 9.68 9.76
CA ILE A 63 3.27 8.87 8.58
C ILE A 63 2.12 7.91 8.22
N GLN A 64 1.45 7.34 9.22
CA GLN A 64 0.51 6.24 9.02
C GLN A 64 -0.95 6.67 8.90
N TYR A 65 -1.33 7.78 9.54
CA TYR A 65 -2.71 8.27 9.58
C TYR A 65 -2.90 9.51 8.70
N SER A 66 -4.09 9.62 8.12
CA SER A 66 -4.51 10.76 7.30
C SER A 66 -4.65 12.03 8.15
N LYS A 67 -4.48 13.19 7.49
CA LYS A 67 -4.49 14.50 8.15
C LYS A 67 -5.71 14.72 9.06
N ASN A 68 -6.91 14.37 8.62
CA ASN A 68 -8.13 14.49 9.42
C ASN A 68 -8.12 13.67 10.73
N ILE A 69 -7.36 12.57 10.80
CA ILE A 69 -7.18 11.77 12.02
C ILE A 69 -6.06 12.37 12.88
N VAL A 70 -5.03 12.92 12.23
CA VAL A 70 -3.94 13.62 12.92
C VAL A 70 -4.44 14.87 13.62
N ASP A 71 -5.32 15.64 12.97
CA ASP A 71 -5.83 16.92 13.45
C ASP A 71 -6.75 16.76 14.70
N ILE A 72 -7.31 15.57 14.93
CA ILE A 72 -8.13 15.27 16.13
C ILE A 72 -7.34 14.62 17.27
N ALA A 73 -6.05 14.33 17.07
CA ALA A 73 -5.21 13.68 18.06
C ALA A 73 -4.80 14.66 19.18
N PRO A 74 -4.64 14.19 20.42
CA PRO A 74 -4.00 14.99 21.48
C PRO A 74 -2.62 15.44 21.03
N GLN A 75 -2.27 16.72 21.21
CA GLN A 75 -1.00 17.28 20.73
C GLN A 75 0.21 16.55 21.34
N GLU A 76 0.08 16.13 22.60
CA GLU A 76 1.04 15.34 23.37
C GLU A 76 1.23 13.93 22.78
N PHE A 77 0.28 13.45 21.97
CA PHE A 77 0.40 12.18 21.26
C PHE A 77 1.12 12.32 19.91
N VAL A 78 1.06 13.51 19.30
CA VAL A 78 1.65 13.79 17.98
C VAL A 78 3.15 14.13 18.16
N ALA A 79 3.87 13.19 18.76
CA ALA A 79 5.27 13.29 19.15
C ALA A 79 6.18 12.53 18.16
N ASN A 80 7.49 12.76 18.23
CA ASN A 80 8.44 11.88 17.54
C ASN A 80 8.50 10.50 18.24
N ASN A 81 9.14 9.49 17.64
CA ASN A 81 9.13 8.14 18.20
C ASN A 81 9.82 8.03 19.58
N SER A 82 10.80 8.89 19.88
CA SER A 82 11.47 8.92 21.18
C SER A 82 10.55 9.48 22.25
N GLU A 83 9.94 10.64 22.01
CA GLU A 83 8.96 11.24 22.91
C GLU A 83 7.75 10.31 23.12
N PHE A 84 7.31 9.61 22.07
CA PHE A 84 6.25 8.63 22.17
C PHE A 84 6.63 7.45 23.08
N LYS A 85 7.89 6.99 23.02
CA LYS A 85 8.42 5.94 23.91
C LYS A 85 8.43 6.39 25.37
N GLU A 86 8.82 7.62 25.64
CA GLU A 86 8.85 8.18 27.00
C GLU A 86 7.44 8.36 27.58
N ARG A 87 6.49 8.79 26.76
CA ARG A 87 5.09 9.02 27.17
C ARG A 87 4.26 7.74 27.24
N CYS A 88 4.53 6.76 26.38
CA CYS A 88 3.74 5.51 26.24
C CYS A 88 4.66 4.27 26.16
N PRO A 89 5.48 3.98 27.19
CA PRO A 89 6.50 2.94 27.10
C PRO A 89 5.93 1.54 26.83
N ASN A 90 4.79 1.19 27.43
CA ASN A 90 4.21 -0.14 27.28
C ASN A 90 3.52 -0.30 25.93
N ILE A 91 2.79 0.72 25.48
CA ILE A 91 2.18 0.75 24.14
C ILE A 91 3.27 0.77 23.07
N TYR A 92 4.33 1.57 23.23
CA TYR A 92 5.48 1.63 22.33
C TYR A 92 6.07 0.23 22.10
N LYS A 93 6.26 -0.55 23.18
CA LYS A 93 6.83 -1.90 23.11
C LYS A 93 6.02 -2.84 22.20
N ILE A 94 4.69 -2.68 22.17
CA ILE A 94 3.80 -3.45 21.30
C ILE A 94 3.85 -2.88 19.87
N LEU A 95 3.70 -1.56 19.73
CA LEU A 95 3.54 -0.91 18.43
C LEU A 95 4.83 -0.85 17.61
N ASN A 96 6.01 -0.95 18.21
CA ASN A 96 7.30 -0.93 17.50
C ASN A 96 7.64 -2.26 16.78
N ARG A 97 6.65 -3.10 16.52
CA ARG A 97 6.82 -4.38 15.81
C ARG A 97 5.86 -4.43 14.65
N GLU A 98 6.31 -4.87 13.47
CA GLU A 98 5.41 -5.12 12.35
C GLU A 98 4.45 -6.28 12.65
N CYS A 99 3.21 -6.18 12.19
CA CYS A 99 2.26 -7.29 12.17
C CYS A 99 1.86 -7.57 10.72
N GLY A 100 2.05 -8.82 10.30
CA GLY A 100 1.71 -9.29 8.96
C GLY A 100 0.71 -10.44 8.98
N LYS A 101 -0.04 -10.59 7.90
CA LYS A 101 -0.90 -11.75 7.62
C LYS A 101 -0.41 -12.43 6.34
N LYS A 102 -0.46 -13.77 6.27
CA LYS A 102 -0.11 -14.51 5.05
C LYS A 102 -1.06 -14.17 3.90
N ILE A 103 -0.53 -14.12 2.68
CA ILE A 103 -1.32 -13.98 1.46
C ILE A 103 -1.94 -15.34 1.15
N THR A 104 -3.27 -15.42 1.17
CA THR A 104 -3.99 -16.67 0.90
C THR A 104 -3.98 -16.99 -0.59
N ASN A 105 -4.23 -18.26 -0.94
CA ASN A 105 -4.39 -18.69 -2.34
C ASN A 105 -5.49 -17.91 -3.07
N GLU A 106 -6.56 -17.53 -2.38
CA GLU A 106 -7.65 -16.73 -2.97
C GLU A 106 -7.18 -15.30 -3.30
N MET A 107 -6.42 -14.68 -2.39
CA MET A 107 -5.81 -13.37 -2.62
C MET A 107 -4.82 -13.43 -3.79
N LEU A 108 -3.97 -14.46 -3.85
CA LEU A 108 -3.04 -14.66 -4.95
C LEU A 108 -3.76 -14.81 -6.30
N LYS A 109 -4.88 -15.57 -6.35
CA LYS A 109 -5.73 -15.65 -7.54
C LYS A 109 -6.29 -14.28 -7.94
N LYS A 110 -6.70 -13.44 -6.98
CA LYS A 110 -7.17 -12.07 -7.25
C LYS A 110 -6.05 -11.19 -7.81
N ILE A 111 -4.83 -11.27 -7.28
CA ILE A 111 -3.66 -10.53 -7.79
C ILE A 111 -3.32 -10.96 -9.22
N LYS A 112 -3.27 -12.26 -9.50
CA LYS A 112 -2.98 -12.79 -10.85
C LYS A 112 -4.04 -12.42 -11.90
N LYS A 113 -5.27 -12.10 -11.48
CA LYS A 113 -6.37 -11.66 -12.35
C LYS A 113 -6.42 -10.14 -12.58
N LEU A 114 -5.51 -9.38 -11.98
CA LEU A 114 -5.41 -7.94 -12.26
C LEU A 114 -5.03 -7.71 -13.73
N PRO A 115 -5.39 -6.54 -14.30
CA PRO A 115 -5.16 -6.26 -15.72
C PRO A 115 -3.69 -6.43 -16.12
N ASN A 116 -3.45 -7.11 -17.24
CA ASN A 116 -2.14 -7.32 -17.86
C ASN A 116 -1.06 -7.95 -16.96
N VAL A 117 -1.42 -8.61 -15.85
CA VAL A 117 -0.43 -9.32 -15.01
C VAL A 117 0.11 -10.55 -15.74
N LYS A 118 1.42 -10.58 -15.95
CA LYS A 118 2.16 -11.66 -16.63
C LYS A 118 2.93 -12.55 -15.66
N GLY A 119 3.35 -12.01 -14.51
CA GLY A 119 4.10 -12.76 -13.51
C GLY A 119 3.90 -12.23 -12.10
N VAL A 120 3.78 -13.14 -11.13
CA VAL A 120 3.71 -12.82 -9.70
C VAL A 120 4.65 -13.75 -8.93
N CYS A 121 5.55 -13.17 -8.12
CA CYS A 121 6.45 -13.90 -7.23
C CYS A 121 6.23 -13.42 -5.80
N LEU A 122 5.90 -14.36 -4.90
CA LEU A 122 5.84 -14.13 -3.46
C LEU A 122 7.01 -14.86 -2.81
N SER A 123 7.90 -14.12 -2.16
CA SER A 123 9.05 -14.68 -1.45
C SER A 123 8.67 -14.99 0.00
N ASN A 124 9.17 -16.10 0.55
CA ASN A 124 9.01 -16.41 1.96
C ASN A 124 9.82 -15.42 2.82
N GLU A 125 9.14 -14.59 3.59
CA GLU A 125 9.78 -13.56 4.41
C GLU A 125 10.56 -14.11 5.61
N GLU A 126 10.09 -15.21 6.18
CA GLU A 126 10.74 -15.89 7.30
C GLU A 126 12.03 -16.57 6.82
N GLU A 127 11.97 -17.33 5.72
CA GLU A 127 13.14 -17.95 5.10
C GLU A 127 14.20 -16.89 4.74
N PHE A 128 13.77 -15.77 4.15
CA PHE A 128 14.66 -14.66 3.86
C PHE A 128 15.33 -14.12 5.13
N SER A 129 14.55 -13.91 6.20
CA SER A 129 15.04 -13.37 7.46
C SER A 129 16.01 -14.33 8.18
N SER A 130 15.79 -15.65 8.05
CA SER A 130 16.71 -16.67 8.57
C SER A 130 18.01 -16.75 7.76
N LYS A 131 17.92 -16.63 6.43
CA LYS A 131 19.08 -16.66 5.53
C LYS A 131 19.96 -15.41 5.63
N TYR A 132 19.34 -14.27 5.88
CA TYR A 132 20.00 -12.99 6.05
C TYR A 132 19.63 -12.42 7.43
N PRO A 133 20.26 -12.92 8.52
CA PRO A 133 20.00 -12.39 9.85
C PRO A 133 20.52 -10.96 9.93
N MET A 134 19.66 -10.03 10.30
CA MET A 134 19.92 -8.58 10.30
C MET A 134 19.40 -7.95 11.59
N LYS A 135 20.10 -6.92 12.11
CA LYS A 135 19.54 -6.04 13.16
C LYS A 135 18.24 -5.40 12.65
N LEU A 136 17.24 -5.20 13.53
CA LEU A 136 15.85 -4.90 13.12
C LEU A 136 15.73 -3.69 12.17
N ASP A 137 16.52 -2.65 12.38
CA ASP A 137 16.33 -1.35 11.74
C ASP A 137 16.98 -1.23 10.35
N CYS A 138 17.68 -2.27 9.89
CA CYS A 138 18.33 -2.31 8.58
C CYS A 138 17.70 -3.31 7.58
N LYS A 139 16.65 -4.03 8.01
CA LYS A 139 15.93 -5.03 7.20
C LYS A 139 15.37 -4.46 5.89
N THR A 140 14.98 -3.19 5.86
CA THR A 140 14.14 -2.65 4.78
C THR A 140 14.87 -2.52 3.43
N SER A 141 16.12 -2.02 3.41
CA SER A 141 16.84 -1.79 2.14
C SER A 141 17.27 -3.09 1.47
N THR A 142 17.79 -4.06 2.24
CA THR A 142 18.12 -5.39 1.72
C THR A 142 16.88 -6.14 1.26
N LYS A 143 15.75 -6.06 2.00
CA LYS A 143 14.46 -6.63 1.57
C LYS A 143 13.95 -6.03 0.26
N LEU A 144 14.12 -4.71 0.07
CA LEU A 144 13.73 -4.02 -1.14
C LEU A 144 14.57 -4.49 -2.34
N ALA A 145 15.90 -4.44 -2.20
CA ALA A 145 16.84 -4.91 -3.22
C ALA A 145 16.63 -6.39 -3.58
N PHE A 146 16.34 -7.24 -2.60
CA PHE A 146 16.01 -8.64 -2.85
C PHE A 146 14.74 -8.78 -3.71
N ASN A 147 13.68 -8.01 -3.45
CA ASN A 147 12.51 -8.04 -4.32
C ASN A 147 12.78 -7.47 -5.72
N TYR A 148 13.77 -6.59 -5.89
CA TYR A 148 14.23 -6.16 -7.21
C TYR A 148 14.87 -7.31 -7.99
N SER A 149 15.66 -8.16 -7.34
CA SER A 149 16.20 -9.35 -8.03
C SER A 149 15.11 -10.36 -8.40
N ARG A 150 14.05 -10.47 -7.59
CA ARG A 150 12.87 -11.30 -7.91
C ARG A 150 12.08 -10.75 -9.09
N ILE A 151 11.88 -9.43 -9.16
CA ILE A 151 11.18 -8.81 -10.30
C ILE A 151 11.99 -8.95 -11.59
N LEU A 152 13.30 -8.75 -11.50
CA LEU A 152 14.21 -8.90 -12.64
C LEU A 152 14.16 -10.34 -13.17
N LYS A 153 14.21 -11.35 -12.30
CA LYS A 153 14.09 -12.75 -12.71
C LYS A 153 12.77 -13.02 -13.45
N LEU A 154 11.64 -12.58 -12.90
CA LEU A 154 10.33 -12.73 -13.56
C LEU A 154 10.30 -12.13 -14.97
N LEU A 155 10.87 -10.94 -15.12
CA LEU A 155 10.93 -10.21 -16.39
C LEU A 155 11.81 -10.96 -17.41
N LEU A 156 13.03 -11.35 -17.03
CA LEU A 156 13.96 -12.06 -17.90
C LEU A 156 13.43 -13.44 -18.32
N ASP A 157 12.80 -14.18 -17.40
CA ASP A 157 12.18 -15.48 -17.70
C ASP A 157 11.04 -15.32 -18.72
N TYR A 158 10.24 -14.24 -18.61
CA TYR A 158 9.16 -13.95 -19.54
C TYR A 158 9.67 -13.49 -20.91
N GLU A 159 10.67 -12.62 -20.96
CA GLU A 159 11.34 -12.23 -22.22
C GLU A 159 11.88 -13.46 -22.96
N LYS A 160 12.61 -14.32 -22.25
CA LYS A 160 13.15 -15.58 -22.79
C LYS A 160 12.04 -16.49 -23.32
N LYS A 161 10.97 -16.68 -22.54
CA LYS A 161 9.85 -17.54 -22.93
C LYS A 161 9.11 -17.04 -24.18
N ASN A 162 9.02 -15.74 -24.37
CA ASN A 162 8.26 -15.14 -25.48
C ASN A 162 9.14 -14.61 -26.62
N CYS A 163 10.45 -14.86 -26.57
CA CYS A 163 11.42 -14.47 -27.60
C CYS A 163 11.36 -12.98 -27.99
N PHE A 164 11.25 -12.09 -26.99
CA PHE A 164 11.34 -10.64 -27.21
C PHE A 164 11.99 -9.95 -26.00
N TYR A 165 12.41 -8.70 -26.20
CA TYR A 165 12.89 -7.83 -25.12
C TYR A 165 11.97 -6.62 -24.91
N TYR A 166 11.82 -6.19 -23.66
CA TYR A 166 11.16 -4.93 -23.34
C TYR A 166 12.06 -3.76 -23.69
N ASP A 167 11.51 -2.69 -24.26
CA ASP A 167 12.28 -1.48 -24.56
C ASP A 167 12.46 -0.63 -23.31
N TYR A 168 11.40 -0.55 -22.49
CA TYR A 168 11.34 0.28 -21.29
C TYR A 168 10.83 -0.51 -20.10
N ILE A 169 11.39 -0.22 -18.92
CA ILE A 169 11.00 -0.83 -17.66
C ILE A 169 10.67 0.29 -16.67
N ILE A 170 9.51 0.20 -16.04
CA ILE A 170 9.06 1.11 -14.98
C ILE A 170 8.94 0.28 -13.71
N MET A 171 9.74 0.57 -12.70
CA MET A 171 9.63 -0.02 -11.36
C MET A 171 8.92 0.94 -10.42
N VAL A 172 7.90 0.47 -9.71
CA VAL A 172 7.15 1.22 -8.71
C VAL A 172 6.90 0.39 -7.45
N ARG A 173 6.69 1.07 -6.33
CA ARG A 173 6.22 0.45 -5.09
C ARG A 173 4.70 0.33 -4.98
N PRO A 174 4.20 -0.69 -4.27
CA PRO A 174 2.76 -0.94 -4.09
C PRO A 174 2.08 -0.05 -3.04
N ASP A 175 2.84 0.63 -2.18
CA ASP A 175 2.34 1.42 -1.04
C ASP A 175 2.31 2.95 -1.32
N ILE A 176 2.40 3.33 -2.58
CA ILE A 176 2.52 4.72 -3.04
C ILE A 176 1.51 4.97 -4.16
N LYS A 177 0.93 6.17 -4.18
CA LYS A 177 0.10 6.66 -5.29
C LYS A 177 0.96 7.49 -6.23
N TYR A 178 0.88 7.19 -7.53
CA TYR A 178 1.62 7.91 -8.59
C TYR A 178 0.65 8.74 -9.42
N VAL A 179 1.15 9.83 -9.99
CA VAL A 179 0.48 10.63 -11.01
C VAL A 179 1.40 10.67 -12.22
N LYS A 180 1.01 10.00 -13.31
CA LYS A 180 1.86 9.79 -14.48
C LYS A 180 1.67 10.90 -15.50
N ASN A 181 2.60 11.86 -15.52
CA ASN A 181 2.57 13.02 -16.41
C ASN A 181 3.33 12.82 -17.73
N PHE A 182 3.56 11.57 -18.16
CA PHE A 182 4.30 11.27 -19.38
C PHE A 182 3.63 10.19 -20.25
N GLY A 183 3.93 10.24 -21.55
CA GLY A 183 3.51 9.25 -22.55
C GLY A 183 4.69 8.45 -23.10
N ILE A 184 4.45 7.66 -24.15
CA ILE A 184 5.50 6.87 -24.79
C ILE A 184 6.59 7.75 -25.43
N SER A 185 6.23 8.95 -25.90
CA SER A 185 7.15 9.91 -26.51
C SER A 185 8.28 10.32 -25.58
N PHE A 186 7.98 10.55 -24.30
CA PHE A 186 9.00 10.84 -23.29
C PHE A 186 9.94 9.65 -23.06
N LEU A 187 9.43 8.41 -23.08
CA LEU A 187 10.31 7.25 -22.95
C LEU A 187 11.29 7.14 -24.12
N GLN A 188 10.83 7.50 -25.33
CA GLN A 188 11.65 7.50 -26.55
C GLN A 188 12.78 8.54 -26.52
N THR A 189 12.69 9.59 -25.70
CA THR A 189 13.79 10.58 -25.58
C THR A 189 14.93 10.12 -24.67
N LEU A 190 14.77 9.01 -23.93
CA LEU A 190 15.79 8.54 -22.99
C LEU A 190 16.96 7.86 -23.71
N SER A 191 18.18 8.16 -23.27
CA SER A 191 19.37 7.39 -23.65
C SER A 191 19.43 6.04 -22.91
N ASP A 192 20.27 5.12 -23.38
CA ASP A 192 20.36 3.76 -22.81
C ASP A 192 20.88 3.75 -21.36
N LYS A 193 21.61 4.80 -20.96
CA LYS A 193 22.21 4.98 -19.62
C LYS A 193 21.40 5.90 -18.71
N GLN A 194 20.38 6.57 -19.23
CA GLN A 194 19.55 7.49 -18.45
C GLN A 194 18.56 6.73 -17.57
N LEU A 195 18.58 7.06 -16.27
CA LEU A 195 17.69 6.53 -15.25
C LEU A 195 16.90 7.66 -14.62
N VAL A 196 15.58 7.62 -14.79
CA VAL A 196 14.65 8.59 -14.21
C VAL A 196 14.26 8.12 -12.82
N ILE A 197 14.52 8.97 -11.83
CA ILE A 197 14.33 8.61 -10.42
C ILE A 197 14.10 9.82 -9.53
N PRO A 198 13.35 9.73 -8.42
CA PRO A 198 13.18 10.87 -7.53
C PRO A 198 14.52 11.30 -6.93
N THR A 199 15.00 12.50 -7.25
CA THR A 199 16.15 13.11 -6.59
C THR A 199 15.70 14.18 -5.59
N LYS A 200 16.52 14.44 -4.57
CA LYS A 200 16.39 15.56 -3.62
C LYS A 200 17.26 16.74 -4.10
N ARG A 201 17.23 17.87 -3.38
CA ARG A 201 18.20 18.97 -3.56
C ARG A 201 19.63 18.36 -3.51
N ASN A 202 20.51 18.78 -4.43
CA ASN A 202 21.89 18.28 -4.65
C ASN A 202 22.04 16.94 -5.39
N ASN A 203 21.09 16.54 -6.25
CA ASN A 203 21.15 15.29 -7.04
C ASN A 203 21.28 13.99 -6.19
N MET A 204 21.05 14.10 -4.88
CA MET A 204 20.99 12.96 -3.97
C MET A 204 19.74 12.14 -4.29
N SER A 205 19.96 10.88 -4.58
CA SER A 205 18.98 9.99 -5.18
C SER A 205 18.08 9.33 -4.14
N SER A 206 16.76 9.29 -4.34
CA SER A 206 15.81 8.56 -3.49
C SER A 206 15.02 7.56 -4.33
N HIS A 207 15.66 6.45 -4.68
CA HIS A 207 15.05 5.33 -5.41
C HIS A 207 13.96 4.59 -4.62
N GLU A 208 13.56 5.14 -3.48
CA GLU A 208 12.68 4.52 -2.51
C GLU A 208 11.24 4.41 -3.00
N TYR A 209 10.89 4.95 -4.17
CA TYR A 209 9.51 4.99 -4.66
C TYR A 209 9.35 4.43 -6.07
N PHE A 210 10.14 4.90 -7.03
CA PHE A 210 10.11 4.40 -8.40
C PHE A 210 11.46 4.55 -9.10
N ALA A 211 11.62 3.86 -10.22
CA ALA A 211 12.69 4.02 -11.18
C ALA A 211 12.14 3.72 -12.58
N LEU A 212 12.54 4.46 -13.61
CA LEU A 212 12.24 4.08 -14.98
C LEU A 212 13.37 4.46 -15.93
N GLY A 213 13.46 3.72 -17.03
CA GLY A 213 14.47 3.93 -18.05
C GLY A 213 14.35 2.89 -19.15
N LYS A 214 15.31 2.95 -20.08
CA LYS A 214 15.48 1.87 -21.06
C LYS A 214 15.94 0.58 -20.40
N ARG A 215 15.75 -0.53 -21.11
CA ARG A 215 16.05 -1.89 -20.64
C ARG A 215 17.42 -2.02 -19.98
N TYR A 216 18.48 -1.50 -20.60
CA TYR A 216 19.84 -1.59 -20.08
C TYR A 216 19.96 -0.97 -18.69
N ALA A 217 19.68 0.34 -18.56
CA ALA A 217 19.76 1.05 -17.28
C ALA A 217 18.94 0.37 -16.18
N MET A 218 17.75 -0.11 -16.51
CA MET A 218 16.86 -0.74 -15.54
C MET A 218 17.31 -2.15 -15.11
N ILE A 219 17.91 -2.95 -16.00
CA ILE A 219 18.52 -4.22 -15.62
C ILE A 219 19.71 -3.98 -14.69
N GLU A 220 20.57 -3.02 -15.03
CA GLU A 220 21.73 -2.67 -14.21
C GLU A 220 21.30 -2.24 -12.80
N PHE A 221 20.25 -1.41 -12.73
CA PHE A 221 19.66 -0.92 -11.49
C PHE A 221 19.00 -2.04 -10.65
N LEU A 222 18.15 -2.87 -11.25
CA LEU A 222 17.43 -3.95 -10.53
C LEU A 222 18.36 -5.08 -10.05
N SER A 223 19.57 -5.18 -10.61
CA SER A 223 20.59 -6.18 -10.25
C SER A 223 21.33 -5.89 -8.94
N VAL A 224 20.99 -4.79 -8.24
CA VAL A 224 21.72 -4.31 -7.05
C VAL A 224 21.92 -5.37 -5.97
N PHE A 225 20.96 -6.27 -5.73
CA PHE A 225 21.10 -7.31 -4.72
C PHE A 225 22.20 -8.33 -5.07
N TYR A 226 22.27 -8.75 -6.33
CA TYR A 226 23.30 -9.68 -6.78
C TYR A 226 24.69 -9.02 -6.77
N LYS A 227 24.76 -7.76 -7.22
CA LYS A 227 25.98 -6.96 -7.18
C LYS A 227 26.47 -6.72 -5.75
N ALA A 228 25.58 -6.39 -4.82
CA ALA A 228 25.92 -6.25 -3.41
C ALA A 228 26.49 -7.54 -2.82
N LYS A 229 25.93 -8.69 -3.20
CA LYS A 229 26.44 -10.00 -2.77
C LYS A 229 27.85 -10.29 -3.31
N GLN A 230 28.14 -9.89 -4.55
CA GLN A 230 29.39 -10.16 -5.27
C GLN A 230 30.51 -9.17 -4.93
N TYR A 231 30.21 -7.87 -4.93
CA TYR A 231 31.18 -6.79 -4.79
C TYR A 231 31.22 -6.22 -3.36
N ARG A 232 31.24 -7.10 -2.34
CA ARG A 232 31.21 -6.69 -0.93
C ARG A 232 32.41 -5.84 -0.49
N HIS A 233 33.52 -5.90 -1.24
CA HIS A 233 34.72 -5.11 -1.00
C HIS A 233 34.54 -3.63 -1.36
N LEU A 234 33.51 -3.27 -2.13
CA LEU A 234 33.21 -1.88 -2.46
C LEU A 234 32.53 -1.18 -1.28
N GLU A 235 32.90 0.06 -1.06
CA GLU A 235 32.48 0.87 0.10
C GLU A 235 30.95 0.93 0.26
N PHE A 236 30.20 1.11 -0.83
CA PHE A 236 28.74 1.15 -0.83
C PHE A 236 28.03 -0.20 -0.61
N PHE A 237 28.78 -1.31 -0.57
CA PHE A 237 28.28 -2.66 -0.29
C PHE A 237 28.89 -3.35 0.93
N LYS A 238 29.80 -2.70 1.65
CA LYS A 238 30.50 -3.27 2.81
C LYS A 238 29.57 -3.77 3.93
N PHE A 239 28.36 -3.23 4.01
CA PHE A 239 27.37 -3.59 5.02
C PHE A 239 26.44 -4.74 4.60
N PHE A 240 26.62 -5.33 3.42
CA PHE A 240 25.82 -6.50 3.01
C PHE A 240 26.11 -7.71 3.94
N PRO A 241 25.10 -8.49 4.37
CA PRO A 241 23.68 -8.39 4.01
C PRO A 241 22.87 -7.43 4.88
N SER A 242 23.46 -6.91 5.96
CA SER A 242 22.81 -6.01 6.93
C SER A 242 22.26 -4.73 6.31
N ALA A 243 22.82 -4.23 5.21
CA ALA A 243 22.26 -3.10 4.48
C ALA A 243 22.74 -3.11 3.03
N ILE A 244 21.95 -2.52 2.14
CA ILE A 244 22.32 -2.22 0.76
C ILE A 244 22.08 -0.72 0.52
N LEU A 245 23.14 0.02 0.17
CA LEU A 245 23.10 1.46 -0.12
C LEU A 245 22.51 2.32 1.02
N CYS A 246 22.69 1.92 2.28
CA CYS A 246 22.07 2.54 3.47
C CYS A 246 23.13 2.85 4.54
N CYS A 247 23.01 3.97 5.26
CA CYS A 247 23.89 4.30 6.40
C CYS A 247 23.19 4.18 7.74
N PHE A 248 24.04 3.94 8.75
CA PHE A 248 23.68 3.76 10.14
C PHE A 248 24.06 5.03 10.91
N ASN A 249 23.09 5.68 11.56
CA ASN A 249 23.36 6.53 12.70
C ASN A 249 22.76 5.87 13.94
N LEU A 250 23.58 5.66 14.96
CA LEU A 250 23.13 5.41 16.33
C LEU A 250 22.69 6.77 16.89
N ASP A 251 21.43 6.92 17.30
CA ASP A 251 21.08 8.06 18.13
C ASP A 251 21.56 7.84 19.57
N LYS A 252 21.63 8.94 20.36
CA LYS A 252 22.07 8.90 21.77
C LYS A 252 21.15 8.07 22.68
N ALA A 253 19.97 7.68 22.20
CA ALA A 253 19.00 6.86 22.94
C ALA A 253 19.11 5.36 22.62
N GLY A 254 20.12 4.96 21.84
CA GLY A 254 20.32 3.57 21.40
C GLY A 254 19.30 3.10 20.38
N ALA A 255 18.51 4.01 19.79
CA ALA A 255 17.65 3.72 18.66
C ALA A 255 18.47 3.83 17.36
N PHE A 256 18.44 2.78 16.54
CA PHE A 256 19.09 2.80 15.24
C PHE A 256 18.20 3.56 14.26
N ASN A 257 18.69 4.68 13.73
CA ASN A 257 18.02 5.41 12.66
C ASN A 257 18.66 5.03 11.32
N GLY A 258 18.33 3.83 10.83
CA GLY A 258 18.77 3.37 9.51
C GLY A 258 18.05 4.17 8.42
N SER A 259 18.78 4.97 7.63
CA SER A 259 18.23 5.65 6.47
C SER A 259 19.10 5.42 5.25
N LEU A 260 18.47 5.23 4.08
CA LEU A 260 19.19 5.04 2.82
C LEU A 260 20.20 6.19 2.65
N ASN A 261 21.50 5.89 2.56
CA ASN A 261 22.47 6.96 2.34
C ASN A 261 22.44 7.28 0.86
N HIS A 262 21.78 8.38 0.55
CA HIS A 262 21.64 8.87 -0.81
C HIS A 262 23.01 9.13 -1.49
N ILE A 263 24.09 9.30 -0.70
CA ILE A 263 25.48 9.39 -1.19
C ILE A 263 25.97 8.03 -1.72
N LEU A 264 25.94 6.98 -0.89
CA LEU A 264 26.34 5.63 -1.31
C LEU A 264 25.52 5.14 -2.50
N GLN A 265 24.24 5.50 -2.55
CA GLN A 265 23.40 5.23 -3.72
C GLN A 265 23.88 5.98 -4.97
N ALA A 266 24.17 7.28 -4.88
CA ALA A 266 24.66 8.05 -6.02
C ALA A 266 26.01 7.52 -6.52
N GLU A 267 26.93 7.16 -5.61
CA GLU A 267 28.21 6.53 -5.93
C GLU A 267 28.03 5.21 -6.67
N TYR A 268 27.11 4.36 -6.20
CA TYR A 268 26.80 3.09 -6.87
C TYR A 268 26.26 3.31 -8.29
N LEU A 269 25.34 4.26 -8.49
CA LEU A 269 24.79 4.54 -9.83
C LEU A 269 25.84 5.12 -10.77
N LYS A 270 26.73 5.96 -10.25
CA LYS A 270 27.89 6.47 -10.98
C LYS A 270 28.84 5.33 -11.35
N PHE A 271 29.08 4.39 -10.44
CA PHE A 271 29.87 3.17 -10.71
C PHE A 271 29.26 2.32 -11.83
N LEU A 272 27.92 2.27 -11.93
CA LEU A 272 27.23 1.64 -13.06
C LEU A 272 27.28 2.46 -14.37
N GLY A 273 27.80 3.69 -14.34
CA GLY A 273 27.78 4.60 -15.48
C GLY A 273 26.39 5.11 -15.85
N LEU A 274 25.45 5.13 -14.89
CA LEU A 274 24.07 5.60 -15.13
C LEU A 274 23.96 7.12 -14.91
N GLU A 275 23.22 7.77 -15.80
CA GLU A 275 22.95 9.21 -15.77
C GLU A 275 21.58 9.46 -15.14
N LEU A 276 21.52 10.29 -14.09
CA LEU A 276 20.28 10.50 -13.35
C LEU A 276 19.45 11.65 -13.93
N ILE A 277 18.17 11.39 -14.18
CA ILE A 277 17.16 12.40 -14.48
C ILE A 277 16.25 12.54 -13.27
N ASN A 278 16.00 13.78 -12.83
CA ASN A 278 15.08 14.03 -11.72
C ASN A 278 13.65 13.65 -12.10
N GLY A 279 13.15 12.56 -11.53
CA GLY A 279 11.82 12.02 -11.79
C GLY A 279 10.68 12.74 -11.09
N ARG A 280 10.92 13.60 -10.07
CA ARG A 280 9.83 14.24 -9.31
C ARG A 280 8.85 15.06 -10.18
N PRO A 281 9.32 15.87 -11.15
CA PRO A 281 8.42 16.59 -12.06
C PRO A 281 7.70 15.66 -13.04
N ILE A 282 8.35 14.55 -13.43
CA ILE A 282 7.87 13.59 -14.44
C ILE A 282 6.75 12.71 -13.88
N MET A 283 6.91 12.23 -12.65
CA MET A 283 5.93 11.37 -11.98
C MET A 283 5.82 11.75 -10.51
N PRO A 284 5.00 12.77 -10.18
CA PRO A 284 4.65 13.07 -8.80
C PRO A 284 4.07 11.85 -8.08
N TYR A 285 4.33 11.77 -6.78
CA TYR A 285 3.88 10.66 -5.96
C TYR A 285 3.53 11.08 -4.55
N PHE A 286 2.61 10.34 -3.95
CA PHE A 286 2.08 10.60 -2.61
C PHE A 286 2.04 9.30 -1.83
N ARG A 287 2.41 9.36 -0.55
CA ARG A 287 2.23 8.22 0.35
C ARG A 287 0.74 7.97 0.55
N ILE A 288 0.34 6.71 0.52
CA ILE A 288 -1.03 6.31 0.82
C ILE A 288 -1.21 6.34 2.34
N SER A 289 -2.18 7.11 2.84
CA SER A 289 -2.61 7.01 4.22
C SER A 289 -3.29 5.66 4.44
N LEU A 290 -2.58 4.78 5.15
CA LEU A 290 -3.02 3.41 5.39
C LEU A 290 -4.12 3.35 6.44
N ASN A 291 -4.12 4.29 7.39
CA ASN A 291 -5.04 4.37 8.51
C ASN A 291 -5.22 3.00 9.19
N PRO A 292 -4.12 2.36 9.62
CA PRO A 292 -4.18 1.01 10.14
C PRO A 292 -5.06 0.98 11.38
N LYS A 293 -5.93 -0.04 11.46
CA LYS A 293 -6.74 -0.27 12.65
C LYS A 293 -5.83 -0.64 13.81
N MET A 294 -5.95 0.07 14.92
CA MET A 294 -5.09 -0.15 16.08
C MET A 294 -5.25 -1.59 16.59
N VAL A 295 -4.12 -2.19 16.95
CA VAL A 295 -4.09 -3.52 17.59
C VAL A 295 -4.72 -3.46 18.99
N LEU A 296 -5.03 -4.61 19.58
CA LEU A 296 -5.48 -4.66 20.97
C LEU A 296 -4.33 -4.26 21.89
N LEU A 297 -4.59 -3.25 22.74
CA LEU A 297 -3.60 -2.65 23.63
C LEU A 297 -4.05 -2.68 25.09
N ASP A 298 -5.13 -3.39 25.44
CA ASP A 298 -5.87 -3.17 26.69
C ASP A 298 -4.95 -3.24 27.94
N LYS A 299 -4.08 -4.25 28.04
CA LYS A 299 -3.10 -4.35 29.15
C LYS A 299 -2.10 -3.20 29.16
N ALA A 300 -1.45 -2.93 28.02
CA ALA A 300 -0.46 -1.87 27.92
C ALA A 300 -1.06 -0.47 28.12
N LEU A 301 -2.33 -0.29 27.74
CA LEU A 301 -3.08 0.94 27.94
C LEU A 301 -3.34 1.20 29.42
N GLU A 302 -3.73 0.17 30.20
CA GLU A 302 -3.90 0.33 31.64
C GLU A 302 -2.58 0.57 32.39
N GLU A 303 -1.48 -0.01 31.92
CA GLU A 303 -0.13 0.27 32.43
C GLU A 303 0.30 1.72 32.12
N ASP A 304 0.13 2.17 30.87
CA ASP A 304 0.50 3.54 30.47
C ASP A 304 -0.44 4.59 31.09
N LYS A 305 -1.71 4.28 31.38
CA LYS A 305 -2.58 5.16 32.17
C LYS A 305 -2.05 5.43 33.58
N LYS A 306 -1.41 4.44 34.22
CA LYS A 306 -0.75 4.65 35.51
C LYS A 306 0.44 5.59 35.33
N HIS A 307 1.30 5.28 34.35
CA HIS A 307 2.45 6.11 34.00
C HIS A 307 2.06 7.56 33.74
N TRP A 308 0.99 7.82 32.97
CA TRP A 308 0.52 9.18 32.69
C TRP A 308 0.15 9.96 33.95
N ARG A 309 -0.46 9.31 34.94
CA ARG A 309 -0.74 9.95 36.24
C ARG A 309 0.55 10.31 36.97
N ASP A 310 1.54 9.43 36.95
CA ASP A 310 2.83 9.62 37.61
C ASP A 310 3.62 10.80 37.00
N ILE A 311 3.52 10.99 35.68
CA ILE A 311 4.20 12.09 34.96
C ILE A 311 3.32 13.31 34.66
N GLY A 312 2.11 13.38 35.24
CA GLY A 312 1.21 14.54 35.10
C GLY A 312 0.60 14.74 33.70
N LEU A 313 0.53 13.69 32.88
CA LEU A 313 -0.15 13.72 31.58
C LEU A 313 -1.64 13.42 31.71
N ARG A 314 -2.43 13.98 30.79
CA ARG A 314 -3.86 13.69 30.65
C ARG A 314 -4.08 12.26 30.14
N ASP A 315 -5.22 11.66 30.48
CA ASP A 315 -5.63 10.36 29.93
C ASP A 315 -6.06 10.50 28.45
N PHE A 316 -5.24 9.99 27.54
CA PHE A 316 -5.56 9.90 26.11
C PHE A 316 -5.99 8.49 25.67
N GLY A 317 -6.42 7.63 26.60
CA GLY A 317 -6.94 6.29 26.33
C GLY A 317 -8.14 6.28 25.39
N TYR A 318 -8.97 7.34 25.43
CA TYR A 318 -10.07 7.51 24.48
C TYR A 318 -9.57 7.56 23.03
N PHE A 319 -8.38 8.13 22.80
CA PHE A 319 -7.84 8.30 21.47
C PHE A 319 -7.47 6.95 20.84
N PHE A 320 -7.06 5.97 21.65
CA PHE A 320 -6.89 4.60 21.18
C PHE A 320 -8.24 3.93 20.83
N GLU A 321 -9.36 4.31 21.44
CA GLU A 321 -10.69 3.89 20.97
C GLU A 321 -11.02 4.48 19.59
N VAL A 322 -10.67 5.75 19.37
CA VAL A 322 -10.82 6.42 18.05
C VAL A 322 -10.06 5.67 16.97
N LEU A 323 -8.80 5.29 17.24
CA LEU A 323 -7.96 4.53 16.30
C LEU A 323 -8.40 3.06 16.11
N ARG A 324 -9.43 2.60 16.83
CA ARG A 324 -10.11 1.30 16.60
C ARG A 324 -11.41 1.43 15.80
N CYS A 325 -11.91 2.65 15.56
CA CYS A 325 -13.17 2.88 14.86
C CYS A 325 -12.96 2.94 13.33
N GLU A 326 -13.39 1.90 12.61
CA GLU A 326 -13.22 1.78 11.15
C GLU A 326 -13.92 2.92 10.41
N LYS A 327 -15.08 3.37 10.88
CA LYS A 327 -15.80 4.53 10.33
C LYS A 327 -14.98 5.81 10.35
N ILE A 328 -14.18 6.05 11.39
CA ILE A 328 -13.25 7.18 11.47
C ILE A 328 -12.03 6.91 10.58
N LEU A 329 -11.46 5.71 10.63
CA LEU A 329 -10.27 5.35 9.84
C LEU A 329 -10.50 5.39 8.32
N LYS A 330 -11.74 5.15 7.86
CA LYS A 330 -12.15 5.20 6.44
C LYS A 330 -12.77 6.54 6.05
N SER A 331 -12.52 7.60 6.82
CA SER A 331 -13.14 8.92 6.62
C SER A 331 -12.29 9.94 5.86
N ASP A 332 -11.13 9.54 5.33
CA ASP A 332 -10.20 10.42 4.64
C ASP A 332 -10.62 10.77 3.19
N THR A 333 -11.44 9.93 2.56
CA THR A 333 -11.97 10.18 1.21
C THR A 333 -13.43 9.74 1.10
N ALA A 334 -14.21 10.38 0.22
CA ALA A 334 -15.57 9.94 -0.10
C ALA A 334 -15.57 8.52 -0.67
N LYS A 335 -14.58 8.15 -1.50
CA LYS A 335 -14.42 6.79 -2.03
C LYS A 335 -14.33 5.76 -0.89
N LYS A 336 -13.51 6.00 0.14
CA LYS A 336 -13.37 5.10 1.29
C LYS A 336 -14.64 5.07 2.15
N ARG A 337 -15.30 6.21 2.37
CA ARG A 337 -16.58 6.27 3.09
C ARG A 337 -17.68 5.47 2.40
N ILE A 338 -17.83 5.59 1.09
CA ILE A 338 -18.81 4.81 0.30
C ILE A 338 -18.47 3.32 0.37
N LYS A 339 -17.18 2.95 0.21
CA LYS A 339 -16.75 1.55 0.33
C LYS A 339 -16.96 0.98 1.73
N ASN A 340 -16.98 1.82 2.77
CA ASN A 340 -17.27 1.40 4.15
C ASN A 340 -18.77 1.23 4.44
N GLN A 341 -19.67 1.62 3.52
CA GLN A 341 -21.10 1.41 3.69
C GLN A 341 -21.44 -0.08 3.65
N LEU A 342 -22.48 -0.46 4.41
CA LEU A 342 -22.94 -1.85 4.51
C LEU A 342 -23.31 -2.44 3.14
N SER A 343 -23.92 -1.64 2.25
CA SER A 343 -24.24 -2.02 0.87
C SER A 343 -22.98 -2.48 0.13
N TYR A 344 -21.94 -1.65 0.11
CA TYR A 344 -20.69 -2.01 -0.56
C TYR A 344 -20.03 -3.25 0.06
N LYS A 345 -19.95 -3.34 1.40
CA LYS A 345 -19.37 -4.51 2.10
C LYS A 345 -20.12 -5.80 1.76
N PHE A 346 -21.45 -5.78 1.77
CA PHE A 346 -22.26 -6.94 1.40
C PHE A 346 -22.10 -7.35 -0.05
N GLY A 347 -22.26 -6.43 -1.01
CA GLY A 347 -22.15 -6.85 -2.39
C GLY A 347 -20.71 -7.20 -2.79
N ARG A 348 -19.69 -6.64 -2.14
CA ARG A 348 -18.30 -7.14 -2.25
C ARG A 348 -18.22 -8.59 -1.79
N ALA A 349 -18.81 -8.94 -0.65
CA ALA A 349 -18.87 -10.32 -0.20
C ALA A 349 -19.59 -11.25 -1.19
N MET A 350 -20.69 -10.78 -1.80
CA MET A 350 -21.44 -11.52 -2.83
C MET A 350 -20.64 -11.76 -4.11
N VAL A 351 -19.72 -10.86 -4.46
CA VAL A 351 -18.84 -11.01 -5.63
C VAL A 351 -17.67 -11.95 -5.34
N GLU A 352 -17.14 -11.91 -4.12
CA GLU A 352 -15.88 -12.57 -3.77
C GLU A 352 -16.06 -13.98 -3.18
N ASN A 353 -17.22 -14.30 -2.59
CA ASN A 353 -17.41 -15.56 -1.86
C ASN A 353 -18.32 -16.53 -2.62
N SER A 354 -18.12 -17.83 -2.36
CA SER A 354 -19.05 -18.86 -2.81
C SER A 354 -20.39 -18.78 -2.08
N LEU A 355 -21.45 -19.26 -2.73
CA LEU A 355 -22.82 -19.22 -2.20
C LEU A 355 -22.94 -19.86 -0.81
N PHE A 356 -22.22 -20.96 -0.55
CA PHE A 356 -22.25 -21.67 0.74
C PHE A 356 -21.62 -20.89 1.90
N LYS A 357 -20.54 -20.13 1.66
CA LYS A 357 -19.88 -19.31 2.69
C LYS A 357 -20.61 -17.99 2.93
N LEU A 358 -21.35 -17.54 1.93
CA LEU A 358 -21.92 -16.20 1.89
C LEU A 358 -22.83 -15.87 3.10
N PRO A 359 -23.73 -16.74 3.60
CA PRO A 359 -24.54 -16.42 4.76
C PRO A 359 -23.72 -16.06 6.01
N PHE A 360 -22.69 -16.86 6.32
CA PHE A 360 -21.81 -16.63 7.47
C PHE A 360 -20.98 -15.35 7.31
N VAL A 361 -20.47 -15.10 6.09
CA VAL A 361 -19.70 -13.88 5.79
C VAL A 361 -20.58 -12.63 5.91
N LEU A 362 -21.80 -12.66 5.37
CA LEU A 362 -22.75 -11.55 5.47
C LEU A 362 -23.15 -11.29 6.93
N LEU A 363 -23.40 -12.35 7.72
CA LEU A 363 -23.70 -12.20 9.15
C LEU A 363 -22.54 -11.53 9.89
N LYS A 364 -21.30 -11.98 9.65
CA LYS A 364 -20.10 -11.40 10.25
C LYS A 364 -19.95 -9.91 9.88
N ILE A 365 -20.09 -9.57 8.60
CA ILE A 365 -20.03 -8.18 8.12
C ILE A 365 -21.09 -7.31 8.81
N LYS A 366 -22.33 -7.83 8.94
CA LYS A 366 -23.43 -7.11 9.63
C LYS A 366 -23.06 -6.82 11.08
N GLN A 367 -22.60 -7.83 11.81
CA GLN A 367 -22.21 -7.71 13.22
C GLN A 367 -21.04 -6.73 13.40
N GLU A 368 -19.99 -6.83 12.59
CA GLU A 368 -18.83 -5.93 12.63
C GLU A 368 -19.24 -4.49 12.32
N HIS A 369 -20.07 -4.28 11.29
CA HIS A 369 -20.57 -2.96 10.94
C HIS A 369 -21.44 -2.36 12.04
N GLN A 370 -22.32 -3.15 12.67
CA GLN A 370 -23.13 -2.70 13.80
C GLN A 370 -22.29 -2.32 15.02
N LYS A 371 -21.26 -3.12 15.35
CA LYS A 371 -20.31 -2.80 16.42
C LYS A 371 -19.54 -1.51 16.14
N ASP A 372 -19.09 -1.31 14.91
CA ASP A 372 -18.38 -0.10 14.51
C ASP A 372 -19.27 1.15 14.54
N GLU A 373 -20.52 1.04 14.07
CA GLU A 373 -21.52 2.11 14.17
C GLU A 373 -21.85 2.45 15.64
N ALA A 374 -21.97 1.45 16.52
CA ALA A 374 -22.19 1.65 17.94
C ALA A 374 -21.00 2.35 18.62
N LEU A 375 -19.77 1.93 18.30
CA LEU A 375 -18.55 2.59 18.78
C LEU A 375 -18.48 4.04 18.32
N TYR A 376 -18.76 4.30 17.03
CA TYR A 376 -18.78 5.67 16.50
C TYR A 376 -19.83 6.54 17.22
N ARG A 377 -21.04 6.03 17.47
CA ARG A 377 -22.07 6.75 18.24
C ARG A 377 -21.65 7.05 19.67
N LYS A 378 -21.03 6.07 20.36
CA LYS A 378 -20.46 6.26 21.71
C LYS A 378 -19.37 7.32 21.72
N LEU A 379 -18.52 7.36 20.69
CA LEU A 379 -17.47 8.38 20.55
C LEU A 379 -18.08 9.76 20.30
N LEU A 380 -19.09 9.87 19.42
CA LEU A 380 -19.76 11.14 19.13
C LEU A 380 -20.50 11.74 20.33
N SER A 381 -21.11 10.91 21.18
CA SER A 381 -21.80 11.43 22.37
C SER A 381 -20.84 12.05 23.39
N ARG A 382 -19.55 11.68 23.35
CA ARG A 382 -18.50 12.22 24.22
C ARG A 382 -17.67 13.31 23.55
N TYR A 383 -17.47 13.22 22.23
CA TYR A 383 -16.58 14.06 21.45
C TYR A 383 -17.29 14.52 20.17
N SER A 384 -18.01 15.63 20.26
CA SER A 384 -18.80 16.18 19.15
C SER A 384 -17.95 16.60 17.95
N ASN A 385 -16.68 16.94 18.18
CA ASN A 385 -15.69 17.28 17.16
C ASN A 385 -15.29 16.08 16.25
N LEU A 386 -15.64 14.84 16.63
CA LEU A 386 -15.42 13.66 15.79
C LEU A 386 -16.47 13.48 14.68
N LYS A 387 -17.47 14.38 14.61
CA LYS A 387 -18.53 14.33 13.62
C LYS A 387 -17.95 14.44 12.21
N LEU A 388 -18.10 13.37 11.44
CA LEU A 388 -17.69 13.36 10.05
C LEU A 388 -18.51 14.36 9.23
N PRO A 389 -17.87 15.14 8.33
CA PRO A 389 -18.59 16.09 7.49
C PRO A 389 -19.51 15.37 6.49
N PRO A 390 -20.43 16.10 5.83
CA PRO A 390 -21.25 15.57 4.74
C PRO A 390 -20.41 14.88 3.65
N LEU A 391 -20.99 13.96 2.88
CA LEU A 391 -20.20 13.21 1.89
C LEU A 391 -19.79 14.12 0.71
N GLU A 392 -20.64 15.10 0.42
CA GLU A 392 -20.55 16.10 -0.64
C GLU A 392 -19.39 17.08 -0.43
N SER A 393 -18.93 17.26 0.82
CA SER A 393 -17.85 18.20 1.14
C SER A 393 -16.45 17.66 0.82
N TYR A 394 -16.34 16.41 0.38
CA TYR A 394 -15.07 15.77 0.07
C TYR A 394 -14.62 16.13 -1.35
N SER A 395 -13.35 16.44 -1.52
CA SER A 395 -12.79 16.81 -2.82
C SER A 395 -12.93 15.72 -3.87
N ASP A 396 -12.94 14.44 -3.47
CA ASP A 396 -13.12 13.30 -4.37
C ASP A 396 -14.58 12.86 -4.54
N TYR A 397 -15.57 13.63 -4.05
CA TYR A 397 -16.98 13.21 -4.05
C TYR A 397 -17.50 12.82 -5.43
N GLN A 398 -17.23 13.65 -6.45
CA GLN A 398 -17.70 13.40 -7.82
C GLN A 398 -17.15 12.09 -8.40
N ASP A 399 -15.86 11.81 -8.14
CA ASP A 399 -15.27 10.54 -8.53
C ASP A 399 -15.78 9.37 -7.68
N ALA A 400 -16.03 9.61 -6.40
CA ALA A 400 -16.56 8.62 -5.47
C ALA A 400 -17.97 8.17 -5.85
N LEU A 401 -18.80 9.01 -6.48
CA LEU A 401 -20.12 8.62 -7.00
C LEU A 401 -20.05 7.47 -8.00
N LYS A 402 -18.93 7.32 -8.73
CA LYS A 402 -18.68 6.16 -9.62
C LYS A 402 -18.72 4.84 -8.82
N CYS A 403 -18.35 4.85 -7.54
CA CYS A 403 -18.43 3.67 -6.68
C CYS A 403 -19.87 3.18 -6.48
N LYS A 404 -20.87 4.06 -6.50
CA LYS A 404 -22.28 3.66 -6.41
C LYS A 404 -22.74 2.88 -7.64
N ASN A 405 -22.06 3.05 -8.77
CA ASN A 405 -22.31 2.29 -9.99
C ASN A 405 -21.59 0.94 -10.05
N HIS A 406 -20.69 0.64 -9.09
CA HIS A 406 -19.98 -0.63 -9.06
C HIS A 406 -20.95 -1.80 -8.84
N LEU A 407 -20.60 -2.95 -9.41
CA LEU A 407 -21.32 -4.21 -9.21
C LEU A 407 -21.55 -4.50 -7.72
N SER A 408 -20.50 -4.37 -6.91
CA SER A 408 -20.55 -4.60 -5.46
C SER A 408 -21.52 -3.67 -4.75
N TYR A 409 -21.59 -2.40 -5.14
CA TYR A 409 -22.51 -1.47 -4.48
C TYR A 409 -23.97 -1.82 -4.79
N LYS A 410 -24.28 -2.00 -6.09
CA LYS A 410 -25.63 -2.33 -6.56
C LYS A 410 -26.15 -3.66 -6.02
N LEU A 411 -25.32 -4.70 -5.98
CA LEU A 411 -25.70 -6.00 -5.43
C LEU A 411 -26.05 -5.91 -3.95
N GLY A 412 -25.26 -5.18 -3.17
CA GLY A 412 -25.53 -5.03 -1.74
C GLY A 412 -26.74 -4.14 -1.44
N GLU A 413 -27.00 -3.10 -2.24
CA GLU A 413 -28.25 -2.34 -2.15
C GLU A 413 -29.47 -3.23 -2.44
N ALA A 414 -29.40 -4.05 -3.49
CA ALA A 414 -30.45 -5.02 -3.80
C ALA A 414 -30.67 -5.99 -2.64
N LEU A 415 -29.60 -6.52 -2.04
CA LEU A 415 -29.67 -7.40 -0.87
C LEU A 415 -30.33 -6.71 0.34
N ILE A 416 -29.95 -5.47 0.66
CA ILE A 416 -30.53 -4.71 1.77
C ILE A 416 -32.02 -4.46 1.51
N LYS A 417 -32.39 -4.08 0.28
CA LYS A 417 -33.78 -3.86 -0.13
C LYS A 417 -34.61 -5.14 -0.01
N ALA A 418 -34.04 -6.27 -0.42
CA ALA A 418 -34.67 -7.58 -0.30
C ALA A 418 -34.90 -7.96 1.16
N HIS A 419 -33.88 -7.77 2.02
CA HIS A 419 -34.00 -8.06 3.45
C HIS A 419 -35.06 -7.19 4.14
N LYS A 420 -35.15 -5.90 3.80
CA LYS A 420 -36.22 -5.01 4.34
C LYS A 420 -37.62 -5.45 3.93
N ASN A 421 -37.78 -6.03 2.74
CA ASN A 421 -39.05 -6.47 2.19
C ASN A 421 -39.19 -8.00 2.18
N TRP A 422 -38.54 -8.70 3.13
CA TRP A 422 -38.48 -10.16 3.12
C TRP A 422 -39.89 -10.79 3.16
N HIS A 423 -40.81 -10.19 3.94
CA HIS A 423 -42.22 -10.58 4.08
C HIS A 423 -43.08 -10.32 2.83
N LYS A 424 -42.58 -9.56 1.85
CA LYS A 424 -43.24 -9.30 0.55
C LYS A 424 -42.56 -10.04 -0.60
N GLY A 425 -41.90 -11.16 -0.31
CA GLY A 425 -41.14 -11.93 -1.31
C GLY A 425 -39.86 -11.24 -1.78
N GLY A 426 -39.27 -10.34 -0.97
CA GLY A 426 -38.09 -9.56 -1.34
C GLY A 426 -36.90 -10.38 -1.84
N TYR A 427 -36.70 -11.60 -1.31
CA TYR A 427 -35.63 -12.51 -1.74
C TYR A 427 -35.91 -13.19 -3.10
N ILE A 428 -37.18 -13.43 -3.44
CA ILE A 428 -37.55 -13.91 -4.79
C ILE A 428 -37.17 -12.84 -5.82
N LYS A 429 -37.54 -11.58 -5.54
CA LYS A 429 -37.17 -10.43 -6.37
C LYS A 429 -35.66 -10.24 -6.48
N LEU A 430 -34.93 -10.46 -5.38
CA LEU A 430 -33.47 -10.34 -5.34
C LEU A 430 -32.79 -11.22 -6.40
N TRP A 431 -33.29 -12.43 -6.62
CA TRP A 431 -32.71 -13.35 -7.60
C TRP A 431 -32.73 -12.75 -9.02
N PHE A 432 -33.86 -12.18 -9.42
CA PHE A 432 -34.01 -11.46 -10.69
C PHE A 432 -33.16 -10.18 -10.75
N ASP A 433 -33.13 -9.41 -9.65
CA ASP A 433 -32.32 -8.19 -9.57
C ASP A 433 -30.82 -8.50 -9.73
N ILE A 434 -30.30 -9.56 -9.10
CA ILE A 434 -28.91 -9.99 -9.25
C ILE A 434 -28.59 -10.34 -10.70
N ALA A 435 -29.47 -11.10 -11.36
CA ALA A 435 -29.29 -11.48 -12.77
C ALA A 435 -29.23 -10.24 -13.68
N LYS A 436 -30.16 -9.30 -13.48
CA LYS A 436 -30.21 -8.03 -14.22
C LYS A 436 -28.95 -7.19 -13.99
N ILE A 437 -28.55 -6.99 -12.74
CA ILE A 437 -27.37 -6.20 -12.36
C ILE A 437 -26.10 -6.79 -12.99
N LYS A 438 -25.93 -8.12 -12.96
CA LYS A 438 -24.78 -8.78 -13.59
C LYS A 438 -24.78 -8.62 -15.11
N LYS A 439 -25.94 -8.73 -15.77
CA LYS A 439 -26.08 -8.52 -17.22
C LYS A 439 -25.74 -7.08 -17.63
N GLU A 440 -26.28 -6.09 -16.93
CA GLU A 440 -25.97 -4.67 -17.17
C GLU A 440 -24.48 -4.38 -17.01
N HIS A 441 -23.85 -4.93 -15.97
CA HIS A 441 -22.42 -4.76 -15.72
C HIS A 441 -21.57 -5.38 -16.84
N LYS A 442 -21.94 -6.59 -17.32
CA LYS A 442 -21.25 -7.25 -18.44
C LYS A 442 -21.37 -6.43 -19.73
N ASN A 443 -22.56 -5.91 -20.04
CA ASN A 443 -22.79 -5.10 -21.23
C ASN A 443 -22.02 -3.78 -21.20
N LYS A 444 -21.97 -3.10 -20.05
CA LYS A 444 -21.16 -1.88 -19.87
C LYS A 444 -19.66 -2.17 -20.03
N LYS A 445 -19.18 -3.28 -19.50
CA LYS A 445 -17.78 -3.68 -19.63
C LYS A 445 -17.41 -3.92 -21.10
N ALA A 446 -18.23 -4.65 -21.85
CA ALA A 446 -18.02 -4.91 -23.28
C ALA A 446 -18.00 -3.62 -24.12
N LYS A 447 -18.90 -2.67 -23.84
CA LYS A 447 -18.91 -1.36 -24.53
C LYS A 447 -17.65 -0.54 -24.28
N ASN A 448 -17.07 -0.62 -23.08
CA ASN A 448 -15.85 0.09 -22.71
C ASN A 448 -14.54 -0.61 -23.15
N GLU A 449 -14.62 -1.86 -23.63
CA GLU A 449 -13.49 -2.62 -24.17
C GLU A 449 -13.43 -2.54 -25.72
N ASN A 450 -14.56 -2.23 -26.37
CA ASN A 450 -14.70 -2.11 -27.82
C ASN A 450 -14.70 -0.66 -28.35
N GLY A 451 -14.48 0.32 -27.47
CA GLY A 451 -14.28 1.74 -27.81
C GLY A 451 -13.09 2.27 -27.03
#